data_AF-A0A4S4MY59-F1
#
_entry.id   AF-A0A4S4MY59-F1
#
_cell.length_a   1.000
_cell.length_b   1.000
_cell.length_c   1.000
_cell.angle_alpha   90.00
_cell.angle_beta   90.00
_cell.angle_gamma   90.00
#
_symmetry.space_group_name_H-M   'P 1'
#
loop_
_entity.id
_entity.type
_entity.pdbx_description
1 polymer ?
#
loop_
_entity_poly.entity_id
_entity_poly.type
_entity_poly.pdbx_seq_one_letter_code
_entity_poly.pdbx_strand_id
1 'polypeptide(L)'
;MRPLSFTQAVAQSRNVTRFSNCGVRSISQSAIVNAKKKGKASDPDDMFGEGFSGHDDLFGTAMKASKATKASSKSASTVKTKTASSVVQTSASAEGSETASKAASDERLARFNKLYQFVAERIDKEPIKTPIQVRSSAWTHLLGLANTKHQLERVVQLFPLWRDAGKAWTPQIAEDFVRRCEELGSPQLALQVFTDHPKYGLDLATLPAARRLLHSLHVEHPLADSITVSALYKIYNLPPISSDLVSCAMLASACFKHNTPESVAVANELVPSLRALLERTPPQGMTLPVKEDKAARARTEAKEKAWLAWTLGKIEKALAKQGEDFAWLRQWRI
;
A
#
# COMPACT_ATOMS: atom_id res chain seq x y z
N MET A 1 -42.75 39.30 -28.69
CA MET A 1 -42.15 38.65 -29.87
C MET A 1 -41.11 39.57 -30.51
N ARG A 2 -39.81 39.34 -30.24
CA ARG A 2 -38.65 39.75 -31.05
C ARG A 2 -37.49 38.81 -30.69
N PRO A 3 -36.89 38.07 -31.63
CA PRO A 3 -35.76 37.19 -31.33
C PRO A 3 -34.44 37.93 -31.52
N LEU A 4 -33.54 37.84 -30.54
CA LEU A 4 -32.14 38.25 -30.66
C LEU A 4 -31.33 37.03 -31.07
N SER A 5 -30.94 37.00 -32.35
CA SER A 5 -30.01 36.03 -32.93
C SER A 5 -28.57 36.44 -32.60
N PHE A 6 -27.87 35.61 -31.83
CA PHE A 6 -26.43 35.73 -31.60
C PHE A 6 -25.71 34.73 -32.52
N THR A 7 -25.04 35.25 -33.54
CA THR A 7 -24.08 34.53 -34.38
C THR A 7 -22.70 34.65 -33.73
N GLN A 8 -22.06 33.53 -33.40
CA GLN A 8 -20.67 33.52 -32.95
C GLN A 8 -19.78 32.80 -33.96
N ALA A 9 -18.78 33.54 -34.43
CA ALA A 9 -17.85 33.20 -35.49
C ALA A 9 -16.82 32.15 -35.05
N VAL A 10 -16.56 31.21 -35.95
CA VAL A 10 -15.49 30.22 -35.88
C VAL A 10 -14.17 30.88 -36.32
N ALA A 11 -13.20 31.00 -35.42
CA ALA A 11 -11.84 31.41 -35.76
C ALA A 11 -10.93 30.17 -35.79
N GLN A 12 -10.55 29.76 -36.99
CA GLN A 12 -9.47 28.79 -37.24
C GLN A 12 -8.13 29.50 -37.05
N SER A 13 -7.27 28.97 -36.18
CA SER A 13 -5.86 29.38 -36.12
C SER A 13 -4.98 28.18 -36.44
N ARG A 14 -4.48 28.15 -37.68
CA ARG A 14 -3.30 27.37 -38.07
C ARG A 14 -2.07 28.11 -37.56
N ASN A 15 -1.13 27.41 -36.94
CA ASN A 15 0.27 27.76 -37.10
C ASN A 15 1.19 26.55 -36.95
N VAL A 16 2.03 26.42 -37.98
CA VAL A 16 3.11 25.47 -38.19
C VAL A 16 4.38 26.13 -37.68
N THR A 17 5.21 25.42 -36.92
CA THR A 17 6.67 25.52 -37.06
C THR A 17 7.35 24.25 -36.59
N ARG A 18 8.12 23.68 -37.52
CA ARG A 18 9.14 22.65 -37.32
C ARG A 18 10.30 23.23 -36.51
N PHE A 19 10.84 22.44 -35.58
CA PHE A 19 12.25 22.53 -35.22
C PHE A 19 12.86 21.13 -35.21
N SER A 20 13.76 20.93 -36.16
CA SER A 20 14.81 19.90 -36.14
C SER A 20 15.93 20.38 -35.21
N ASN A 21 16.49 19.54 -34.34
CA ASN A 21 17.90 19.13 -34.46
C ASN A 21 18.37 18.10 -33.42
N CYS A 22 19.12 17.13 -33.94
CA CYS A 22 20.32 16.44 -33.47
C CYS A 22 20.62 16.25 -31.97
N GLY A 23 20.92 14.98 -31.63
CA GLY A 23 22.01 14.66 -30.71
C GLY A 23 21.74 13.47 -29.79
N VAL A 24 21.66 12.24 -30.31
CA VAL A 24 21.70 11.05 -29.45
C VAL A 24 23.10 10.45 -29.48
N ARG A 25 23.74 10.54 -28.31
CA ARG A 25 25.05 9.98 -27.99
C ARG A 25 24.96 8.46 -27.92
N SER A 26 25.93 7.81 -28.56
CA SER A 26 26.22 6.38 -28.44
C SER A 26 26.53 6.00 -26.98
N ILE A 27 25.81 5.00 -26.45
CA ILE A 27 26.09 4.38 -25.16
C ILE A 27 26.72 3.01 -25.44
N SER A 28 27.95 2.82 -24.99
CA SER A 28 28.68 1.55 -25.03
C SER A 28 27.98 0.51 -24.13
N GLN A 29 27.54 -0.59 -24.73
CA GLN A 29 27.01 -1.75 -24.00
C GLN A 29 28.16 -2.72 -23.67
N SER A 30 28.36 -2.99 -22.37
CA SER A 30 29.24 -4.07 -21.90
C SER A 30 28.41 -5.34 -21.71
N ALA A 31 28.83 -6.43 -22.34
CA ALA A 31 28.20 -7.74 -22.22
C ALA A 31 28.50 -8.37 -20.85
N ILE A 32 27.45 -8.80 -20.13
CA ILE A 32 27.56 -9.62 -18.91
C ILE A 32 27.16 -11.05 -19.30
N VAL A 33 28.13 -11.96 -19.27
CA VAL A 33 27.96 -13.41 -19.48
C VAL A 33 27.51 -14.02 -18.15
N ASN A 34 26.27 -14.52 -18.06
CA ASN A 34 25.81 -15.33 -16.94
C ASN A 34 25.70 -16.81 -17.33
N ALA A 35 26.45 -17.65 -16.62
CA ALA A 35 26.46 -19.09 -16.77
C ALA A 35 25.20 -19.75 -16.19
N LYS A 36 24.57 -20.63 -16.97
CA LYS A 36 23.46 -21.50 -16.59
C LYS A 36 23.89 -22.52 -15.53
N LYS A 37 23.20 -22.58 -14.39
CA LYS A 37 23.21 -23.74 -13.49
C LYS A 37 21.81 -24.38 -13.49
N LYS A 38 21.78 -25.67 -13.84
CA LYS A 38 20.60 -26.52 -14.05
C LYS A 38 20.32 -27.30 -12.76
N GLY A 39 19.10 -27.24 -12.22
CA GLY A 39 18.61 -28.08 -11.12
C GLY A 39 17.09 -28.25 -11.28
N LYS A 40 16.64 -29.40 -11.79
CA LYS A 40 16.06 -30.58 -11.12
C LYS A 40 14.67 -30.31 -10.56
N ALA A 41 13.67 -30.83 -11.28
CA ALA A 41 12.25 -30.74 -11.04
C ALA A 41 11.81 -31.54 -9.80
N SER A 42 10.84 -30.98 -9.07
CA SER A 42 9.98 -31.67 -8.10
C SER A 42 8.53 -31.29 -8.37
N ASP A 43 7.64 -32.26 -8.18
CA ASP A 43 6.21 -32.32 -8.53
C ASP A 43 5.36 -31.07 -8.20
N PRO A 44 4.40 -30.71 -9.08
CA PRO A 44 3.41 -29.66 -8.84
C PRO A 44 2.05 -30.24 -8.41
N ASP A 45 1.89 -30.61 -7.15
CA ASP A 45 0.55 -30.92 -6.61
C ASP A 45 0.50 -30.75 -5.08
N ASP A 46 0.78 -29.54 -4.59
CA ASP A 46 0.23 -29.02 -3.31
C ASP A 46 0.57 -27.53 -3.08
N MET A 47 -0.15 -26.59 -3.71
CA MET A 47 0.16 -25.14 -3.57
C MET A 47 -0.92 -24.28 -2.90
N PHE A 48 -1.97 -24.86 -2.32
CA PHE A 48 -2.95 -24.12 -1.52
C PHE A 48 -3.48 -24.89 -0.29
N GLY A 49 -2.62 -25.68 0.36
CA GLY A 49 -2.90 -26.31 1.64
C GLY A 49 -2.83 -25.32 2.81
N GLU A 50 -4.01 -25.05 3.39
CA GLU A 50 -4.31 -24.77 4.80
C GLU A 50 -3.19 -24.18 5.70
N GLY A 51 -3.30 -22.89 6.00
CA GLY A 51 -2.44 -22.23 6.99
C GLY A 51 -3.05 -20.97 7.57
N PHE A 52 -4.38 -20.94 7.75
CA PHE A 52 -5.05 -19.91 8.55
C PHE A 52 -6.35 -20.47 9.14
N SER A 53 -6.23 -21.58 9.87
CA SER A 53 -7.23 -22.00 10.84
C SER A 53 -6.95 -21.25 12.15
N GLY A 54 -7.94 -20.47 12.57
CA GLY A 54 -7.95 -19.88 13.90
C GLY A 54 -7.91 -20.97 14.96
N HIS A 55 -7.10 -20.73 15.98
CA HIS A 55 -7.30 -21.34 17.27
C HIS A 55 -7.45 -20.23 18.29
N ASP A 56 -8.65 -20.18 18.85
CA ASP A 56 -9.00 -19.42 20.03
C ASP A 56 -8.24 -19.93 21.27
N ASP A 57 -8.16 -19.02 22.24
CA ASP A 57 -8.04 -19.24 23.69
C ASP A 57 -6.72 -19.78 24.28
N LEU A 58 -5.89 -18.84 24.73
CA LEU A 58 -4.99 -19.07 25.86
C LEU A 58 -4.85 -17.78 26.70
N PHE A 59 -5.57 -17.76 27.83
CA PHE A 59 -5.56 -16.80 28.96
C PHE A 59 -6.88 -16.07 29.24
N GLY A 60 -7.93 -16.85 29.50
CA GLY A 60 -8.88 -16.48 30.55
C GLY A 60 -8.24 -16.70 31.92
N THR A 61 -8.17 -15.68 32.76
CA THR A 61 -7.96 -15.85 34.21
C THR A 61 -8.97 -15.00 34.96
N ALA A 62 -9.95 -15.69 35.52
CA ALA A 62 -10.96 -15.15 36.41
C ALA A 62 -10.32 -14.68 37.73
N MET A 63 -10.63 -13.46 38.16
CA MET A 63 -10.51 -13.07 39.56
C MET A 63 -11.60 -13.76 40.37
N LYS A 64 -11.21 -14.56 41.37
CA LYS A 64 -12.05 -14.81 42.55
C LYS A 64 -11.21 -15.07 43.80
N ALA A 65 -11.41 -14.16 44.75
CA ALA A 65 -11.52 -14.31 46.20
C ALA A 65 -10.62 -15.34 46.93
N SER A 66 -9.80 -14.77 47.80
CA SER A 66 -9.08 -15.40 48.90
C SER A 66 -10.02 -16.08 49.90
N LYS A 67 -9.71 -17.33 50.30
CA LYS A 67 -10.03 -17.83 51.66
C LYS A 67 -9.07 -18.95 52.07
N ALA A 68 -8.65 -18.85 53.33
CA ALA A 68 -7.68 -19.67 54.03
C ALA A 68 -8.04 -21.17 54.14
N THR A 69 -7.04 -22.06 54.23
CA THR A 69 -6.61 -22.73 55.49
C THR A 69 -5.71 -23.96 55.27
N LYS A 70 -4.71 -24.09 56.15
CA LYS A 70 -4.10 -25.29 56.77
C LYS A 70 -3.44 -26.43 55.94
N ALA A 71 -2.13 -26.54 56.20
CA ALA A 71 -1.42 -27.64 56.91
C ALA A 71 -0.84 -28.86 56.17
N SER A 72 0.46 -29.10 56.48
CA SER A 72 1.19 -30.39 56.62
C SER A 72 1.42 -31.21 55.33
N SER A 73 2.53 -31.91 55.05
CA SER A 73 3.68 -32.43 55.81
C SER A 73 4.79 -32.93 54.85
N LYS A 74 6.05 -32.82 55.33
CA LYS A 74 7.23 -33.73 55.26
C LYS A 74 7.46 -34.80 54.14
N SER A 75 8.77 -34.97 53.90
CA SER A 75 9.55 -36.13 53.39
C SER A 75 9.88 -36.09 51.88
N ALA A 76 11.13 -35.93 51.42
CA ALA A 76 12.40 -36.66 51.63
C ALA A 76 12.57 -37.89 50.71
N SER A 77 13.37 -37.74 49.64
CA SER A 77 14.33 -38.73 49.08
C SER A 77 14.93 -38.17 47.77
N THR A 78 16.23 -37.87 47.71
CA THR A 78 17.32 -38.76 47.23
C THR A 78 17.28 -39.06 45.73
N VAL A 79 18.12 -38.36 44.94
CA VAL A 79 18.89 -38.97 43.83
C VAL A 79 20.24 -38.26 43.68
N LYS A 80 21.32 -38.97 43.98
CA LYS A 80 22.68 -38.75 43.44
C LYS A 80 22.79 -39.61 42.18
N THR A 81 23.29 -39.10 41.05
CA THR A 81 24.41 -39.75 40.36
C THR A 81 25.12 -38.79 39.41
N LYS A 82 26.45 -38.77 39.54
CA LYS A 82 27.44 -38.16 38.65
C LYS A 82 27.57 -39.01 37.39
N THR A 83 27.74 -38.39 36.21
CA THR A 83 28.75 -38.85 35.24
C THR A 83 29.23 -37.67 34.40
N ALA A 84 30.55 -37.48 34.41
CA ALA A 84 31.28 -36.55 33.56
C ALA A 84 31.54 -37.17 32.18
N SER A 85 31.47 -36.38 31.12
CA SER A 85 32.55 -36.25 30.12
C SER A 85 32.14 -35.37 28.93
N SER A 86 32.88 -34.27 28.79
CA SER A 86 33.53 -33.82 27.55
C SER A 86 32.70 -33.80 26.25
N VAL A 87 32.17 -32.62 25.92
CA VAL A 87 32.27 -32.08 24.55
C VAL A 87 32.54 -30.58 24.64
N VAL A 88 33.72 -30.16 24.16
CA VAL A 88 34.05 -28.78 23.83
C VAL A 88 33.18 -28.40 22.63
N GLN A 89 32.20 -27.53 22.83
CA GLN A 89 31.54 -26.81 21.75
C GLN A 89 31.61 -25.32 22.04
N THR A 90 32.34 -24.65 21.16
CA THR A 90 32.60 -23.23 21.05
C THR A 90 31.28 -22.46 20.93
N SER A 91 30.73 -22.04 22.06
CA SER A 91 29.69 -21.02 22.13
C SER A 91 30.34 -19.64 22.05
N ALA A 92 30.63 -19.19 20.84
CA ALA A 92 31.12 -17.84 20.58
C ALA A 92 30.18 -17.11 19.62
N SER A 93 29.57 -16.05 20.15
CA SER A 93 29.07 -14.86 19.46
C SER A 93 27.80 -14.98 18.62
N ALA A 94 26.65 -14.95 19.30
CA ALA A 94 25.38 -14.46 18.74
C ALA A 94 24.92 -13.10 19.33
N GLU A 95 25.72 -12.47 20.20
CA GLU A 95 25.32 -11.24 20.93
C GLU A 95 25.63 -9.91 20.21
N GLY A 96 26.17 -9.94 18.98
CA GLY A 96 26.62 -8.74 18.26
C GLY A 96 25.59 -8.05 17.35
N SER A 97 24.40 -8.64 17.13
CA SER A 97 23.47 -8.17 16.09
C SER A 97 22.49 -7.08 16.56
N GLU A 98 22.03 -7.14 17.81
CA GLU A 98 20.95 -6.25 18.27
C GLU A 98 21.39 -4.80 18.45
N THR A 99 22.62 -4.57 18.89
CA THR A 99 23.16 -3.22 19.15
C THR A 99 23.34 -2.40 17.87
N ALA A 100 23.73 -3.04 16.77
CA ALA A 100 23.88 -2.39 15.47
C ALA A 100 22.53 -1.93 14.89
N SER A 101 21.47 -2.72 15.08
CA SER A 101 20.12 -2.37 14.60
C SER A 101 19.50 -1.17 15.34
N LYS A 102 19.74 -1.08 16.66
CA LYS A 102 19.27 0.03 17.49
C LYS A 102 19.97 1.34 17.11
N ALA A 103 21.29 1.32 16.97
CA ALA A 103 22.05 2.49 16.55
C ALA A 103 21.61 3.03 15.18
N ALA A 104 21.32 2.15 14.21
CA ALA A 104 20.81 2.55 12.90
C ALA A 104 19.41 3.19 12.96
N SER A 105 18.54 2.70 13.86
CA SER A 105 17.22 3.28 14.10
C SER A 105 17.32 4.68 14.73
N ASP A 106 18.21 4.85 15.70
CA ASP A 106 18.42 6.11 16.41
C ASP A 106 19.03 7.18 15.49
N GLU A 107 20.01 6.80 14.66
CA GLU A 107 20.59 7.69 13.67
C GLU A 107 19.52 8.16 12.65
N ARG A 108 18.65 7.25 12.21
CA ARG A 108 17.55 7.57 11.31
C ARG A 108 16.54 8.53 11.96
N LEU A 109 16.21 8.33 13.23
CA LEU A 109 15.36 9.23 14.01
C LEU A 109 15.98 10.63 14.12
N ALA A 110 17.28 10.71 14.37
CA ALA A 110 18.00 11.99 14.42
C ALA A 110 17.96 12.71 13.07
N ARG A 111 18.17 11.98 11.96
CA ARG A 111 18.04 12.53 10.60
C ARG A 111 16.62 13.01 10.31
N PHE A 112 15.60 12.25 10.71
CA PHE A 112 14.19 12.66 10.59
C PHE A 112 13.92 13.95 11.35
N ASN A 113 14.28 14.02 12.64
CA ASN A 113 14.02 15.20 13.47
C ASN A 113 14.75 16.44 12.93
N LYS A 114 16.00 16.29 12.48
CA LYS A 114 16.77 17.38 11.87
C LYS A 114 16.11 17.89 10.58
N LEU A 115 15.67 16.99 9.70
CA LEU A 115 15.00 17.38 8.46
C LEU A 115 13.62 17.98 8.74
N TYR A 116 12.88 17.43 9.69
CA TYR A 116 11.59 17.96 10.13
C TYR A 116 11.72 19.40 10.64
N GLN A 117 12.68 19.65 11.54
CA GLN A 117 12.96 21.01 12.04
C GLN A 117 13.35 21.96 10.91
N PHE A 118 14.24 21.53 10.01
CA PHE A 118 14.65 22.31 8.84
C PHE A 118 13.46 22.72 7.96
N VAL A 119 12.49 21.82 7.76
CA VAL A 119 11.28 22.04 6.97
C VAL A 119 10.30 22.94 7.73
N ALA A 120 10.06 22.68 9.02
CA ALA A 120 9.14 23.45 9.86
C ALA A 120 9.57 24.93 9.99
N GLU A 121 10.84 25.20 10.29
CA GLU A 121 11.39 26.56 10.44
C GLU A 121 11.29 27.43 9.18
N ARG A 122 11.17 26.81 8.00
CA ARG A 122 11.20 27.50 6.70
C ARG A 122 9.83 27.65 6.04
N ILE A 123 8.84 26.91 6.51
CA ILE A 123 7.47 26.96 5.97
C ILE A 123 6.56 27.81 6.88
N ASP A 124 7.03 28.15 8.10
CA ASP A 124 6.27 28.99 8.99
C ASP A 124 5.98 30.38 8.38
N LYS A 125 4.92 31.03 8.87
CA LYS A 125 4.37 32.29 8.34
C LYS A 125 5.38 33.44 8.35
N GLU A 126 6.35 33.39 9.26
CA GLU A 126 7.49 34.30 9.33
C GLU A 126 8.77 33.53 8.99
N PRO A 127 9.04 33.25 7.71
CA PRO A 127 10.22 32.49 7.34
C PRO A 127 11.46 33.24 7.82
N ILE A 128 12.34 32.54 8.54
CA ILE A 128 13.66 33.05 8.90
C ILE A 128 14.30 33.59 7.62
N LYS A 129 14.77 34.85 7.64
CA LYS A 129 15.22 35.69 6.51
C LYS A 129 16.26 35.08 5.54
N THR A 130 16.63 33.82 5.73
CA THR A 130 17.47 33.07 4.81
C THR A 130 16.74 32.71 3.51
N PRO A 131 17.37 32.89 2.34
CA PRO A 131 16.75 32.68 1.02
C PRO A 131 16.55 31.20 0.63
N ILE A 132 16.87 30.24 1.51
CA ILE A 132 16.86 28.81 1.18
C ILE A 132 15.42 28.29 1.24
N GLN A 133 14.76 28.22 0.08
CA GLN A 133 13.45 27.59 -0.06
C GLN A 133 13.55 26.07 0.11
N VAL A 134 12.58 25.47 0.79
CA VAL A 134 12.45 24.01 0.90
C VAL A 134 12.15 23.43 -0.49
N ARG A 135 12.98 22.49 -0.94
CA ARG A 135 12.79 21.80 -2.24
C ARG A 135 11.85 20.61 -2.07
N SER A 136 11.16 20.21 -3.15
CA SER A 136 10.29 19.02 -3.17
C SER A 136 11.00 17.74 -2.73
N SER A 137 12.30 17.61 -2.98
CA SER A 137 13.10 16.46 -2.54
C SER A 137 13.17 16.31 -1.01
N ALA A 138 13.07 17.42 -0.25
CA ALA A 138 13.04 17.37 1.21
C ALA A 138 11.80 16.61 1.70
N TRP A 139 10.65 16.77 1.03
CA TRP A 139 9.42 16.05 1.37
C TRP A 139 9.53 14.55 1.08
N THR A 140 10.06 14.17 -0.09
CA THR A 140 10.33 12.76 -0.41
C THR A 140 11.26 12.13 0.61
N HIS A 141 12.32 12.84 1.03
CA HIS A 141 13.23 12.35 2.08
C HIS A 141 12.55 12.26 3.44
N LEU A 142 11.72 13.23 3.80
CA LEU A 142 11.02 13.28 5.08
C LEU A 142 10.03 12.11 5.21
N LEU A 143 9.22 11.88 4.17
CA LEU A 143 8.32 10.72 4.07
C LEU A 143 9.08 9.41 4.07
N GLY A 144 10.20 9.36 3.34
CA GLY A 144 11.08 8.20 3.28
C GLY A 144 11.80 7.88 4.59
N LEU A 145 11.94 8.84 5.52
CA LEU A 145 12.56 8.65 6.84
C LEU A 145 11.56 8.30 7.95
N ALA A 146 10.30 8.71 7.83
CA ALA A 146 9.27 8.51 8.84
C ALA A 146 9.00 7.01 9.09
N ASN A 147 9.34 6.45 10.24
CA ASN A 147 9.20 5.02 10.58
C ASN A 147 8.00 4.68 11.46
N THR A 148 7.33 5.68 12.01
CA THR A 148 6.19 5.47 12.91
C THR A 148 5.00 6.28 12.43
N LYS A 149 3.79 5.80 12.75
CA LYS A 149 2.56 6.53 12.49
C LYS A 149 2.61 7.96 13.04
N HIS A 150 3.12 8.14 14.26
CA HIS A 150 3.29 9.45 14.88
C HIS A 150 4.23 10.39 14.12
N GLN A 151 5.32 9.87 13.56
CA GLN A 151 6.19 10.69 12.72
C GLN A 151 5.46 11.14 11.46
N LEU A 152 4.66 10.26 10.84
CA LEU A 152 3.87 10.61 9.67
C LEU A 152 2.78 11.64 9.99
N GLU A 153 2.10 11.51 11.13
CA GLU A 153 1.14 12.51 11.65
C GLU A 153 1.79 13.88 11.83
N ARG A 154 3.01 13.93 12.39
CA ARG A 154 3.79 15.18 12.51
C ARG A 154 4.09 15.80 11.15
N VAL A 155 4.40 14.99 10.14
CA VAL A 155 4.63 15.48 8.76
C VAL A 155 3.34 16.07 8.18
N VAL A 156 2.20 15.41 8.38
CA VAL A 156 0.88 15.90 7.92
C VAL A 156 0.51 17.25 8.55
N GLN A 157 0.94 17.53 9.78
CA GLN A 157 0.75 18.84 10.41
C GLN A 157 1.43 19.99 9.65
N LEU A 158 2.47 19.71 8.85
CA LEU A 158 3.17 20.72 8.05
C LEU A 158 2.50 20.99 6.70
N PHE A 159 1.57 20.13 6.25
CA PHE A 159 0.96 20.28 4.93
C PHE A 159 0.12 21.57 4.77
N PRO A 160 -0.71 21.99 5.74
CA PRO A 160 -1.44 23.25 5.62
C PRO A 160 -0.51 24.46 5.48
N LEU A 161 0.62 24.46 6.19
CA LEU A 161 1.62 25.52 6.10
C LEU A 161 2.26 25.56 4.71
N TRP A 162 2.55 24.40 4.11
CA TRP A 162 3.07 24.30 2.75
C TRP A 162 2.10 24.85 1.70
N ARG A 163 0.82 24.48 1.85
CA ARG A 163 -0.28 25.02 1.04
C ARG A 163 -0.39 26.54 1.20
N ASP A 164 -0.34 27.05 2.43
CA ASP A 164 -0.44 28.50 2.73
C ASP A 164 0.73 29.30 2.16
N ALA A 165 1.90 28.68 2.04
CA ALA A 165 3.04 29.25 1.33
C ALA A 165 2.87 29.32 -0.21
N GLY A 166 1.72 28.91 -0.73
CA GLY A 166 1.39 28.90 -2.17
C GLY A 166 2.23 27.90 -2.97
N LYS A 167 2.80 26.89 -2.32
CA LYS A 167 3.64 25.89 -2.97
C LYS A 167 2.80 24.70 -3.42
N ALA A 168 2.96 24.31 -4.69
CA ALA A 168 2.29 23.14 -5.24
C ALA A 168 2.95 21.84 -4.77
N TRP A 169 2.14 20.81 -4.57
CA TRP A 169 2.63 19.45 -4.37
C TRP A 169 2.95 18.80 -5.72
N THR A 170 3.97 17.95 -5.73
CA THR A 170 4.22 17.09 -6.90
C THR A 170 3.42 15.80 -6.74
N PRO A 171 2.93 15.20 -7.84
CA PRO A 171 2.20 13.93 -7.78
C PRO A 171 3.01 12.82 -7.10
N GLN A 172 4.33 12.80 -7.31
CA GLN A 172 5.24 11.86 -6.66
C GLN A 172 5.16 11.91 -5.12
N ILE A 173 5.02 13.10 -4.51
CA ILE A 173 4.91 13.23 -3.06
C ILE A 173 3.60 12.59 -2.56
N ALA A 174 2.50 12.74 -3.29
CA ALA A 174 1.24 12.08 -2.97
C ALA A 174 1.40 10.54 -3.03
N GLU A 175 2.09 10.02 -4.05
CA GLU A 175 2.36 8.57 -4.14
C GLU A 175 3.24 8.07 -3.00
N ASP A 176 4.30 8.81 -2.68
CA ASP A 176 5.22 8.49 -1.59
C ASP A 176 4.49 8.50 -0.23
N PHE A 177 3.59 9.46 -0.04
CA PHE A 177 2.78 9.58 1.17
C PHE A 177 1.80 8.42 1.31
N VAL A 178 1.04 8.08 0.26
CA VAL A 178 0.13 6.92 0.27
C VAL A 178 0.90 5.63 0.51
N ARG A 179 2.03 5.44 -0.19
CA ARG A 179 2.90 4.27 0.00
C ARG A 179 3.36 4.16 1.45
N ARG A 180 3.75 5.28 2.06
CA ARG A 180 4.18 5.26 3.46
C ARG A 180 3.04 4.99 4.44
N CYS A 181 1.84 5.49 4.17
CA CYS A 181 0.65 5.16 4.96
C CYS A 181 0.33 3.67 4.91
N GLU A 182 0.40 3.05 3.72
CA GLU A 182 0.23 1.59 3.54
C GLU A 182 1.30 0.81 4.33
N GLU A 183 2.58 1.16 4.18
CA GLU A 183 3.70 0.49 4.85
C GLU A 183 3.63 0.56 6.38
N LEU A 184 3.04 1.63 6.93
CA LEU A 184 2.88 1.84 8.37
C LEU A 184 1.50 1.42 8.92
N GLY A 185 0.64 0.82 8.09
CA GLY A 185 -0.70 0.40 8.51
C GLY A 185 -1.58 1.57 8.98
N SER A 186 -1.46 2.73 8.32
CA SER A 186 -2.18 3.96 8.66
C SER A 186 -2.92 4.60 7.47
N PRO A 187 -3.65 3.84 6.63
CA PRO A 187 -4.28 4.38 5.43
C PRO A 187 -5.41 5.37 5.71
N GLN A 188 -6.03 5.38 6.89
CA GLN A 188 -7.01 6.41 7.25
C GLN A 188 -6.40 7.81 7.36
N LEU A 189 -5.11 7.91 7.69
CA LEU A 189 -4.41 9.20 7.68
C LEU A 189 -4.33 9.76 6.26
N ALA A 190 -4.04 8.90 5.27
CA ALA A 190 -4.09 9.30 3.87
C ALA A 190 -5.52 9.69 3.46
N LEU A 191 -6.51 8.87 3.82
CA LEU A 191 -7.92 9.17 3.51
C LEU A 191 -8.35 10.54 4.07
N GLN A 192 -7.99 10.86 5.32
CA GLN A 192 -8.26 12.16 5.93
C GLN A 192 -7.61 13.30 5.13
N VAL A 193 -6.36 13.15 4.72
CA VAL A 193 -5.64 14.19 3.97
C VAL A 193 -6.29 14.47 2.61
N PHE A 194 -6.70 13.42 1.89
CA PHE A 194 -7.32 13.57 0.57
C PHE A 194 -8.82 13.93 0.62
N THR A 195 -9.51 13.67 1.72
CA THR A 195 -10.90 14.13 1.91
C THR A 195 -10.93 15.62 2.26
N ASP A 196 -10.01 16.08 3.11
CA ASP A 196 -9.88 17.49 3.49
C ASP A 196 -8.92 18.27 2.57
N HIS A 197 -9.10 18.17 1.24
CA HIS A 197 -8.25 18.89 0.27
C HIS A 197 -8.10 20.38 0.62
N PRO A 198 -9.17 21.14 0.93
CA PRO A 198 -9.03 22.56 1.24
C PRO A 198 -8.00 22.81 2.34
N LYS A 199 -7.88 21.92 3.34
CA LYS A 199 -6.96 22.04 4.48
C LYS A 199 -5.51 21.68 4.13
N TYR A 200 -5.29 20.56 3.43
CA TYR A 200 -3.94 20.01 3.23
C TYR A 200 -3.33 20.38 1.88
N GLY A 201 -4.16 20.72 0.89
CA GLY A 201 -3.73 21.07 -0.46
C GLY A 201 -3.12 19.93 -1.28
N LEU A 202 -3.10 18.69 -0.76
CA LEU A 202 -2.48 17.54 -1.41
C LEU A 202 -3.50 16.81 -2.30
N ASP A 203 -3.14 16.58 -3.56
CA ASP A 203 -4.04 16.00 -4.56
C ASP A 203 -3.75 14.52 -4.82
N LEU A 204 -4.80 13.71 -4.92
CA LEU A 204 -4.72 12.32 -5.35
C LEU A 204 -4.72 12.24 -6.89
N ALA A 205 -3.70 12.82 -7.51
CA ALA A 205 -3.66 13.04 -8.96
C ALA A 205 -3.33 11.78 -9.78
N THR A 206 -2.79 10.72 -9.16
CA THR A 206 -2.33 9.54 -9.90
C THR A 206 -3.16 8.30 -9.56
N LEU A 207 -3.49 7.55 -10.61
CA LEU A 207 -4.25 6.30 -10.49
C LEU A 207 -3.54 5.23 -9.65
N PRO A 208 -2.20 5.03 -9.75
CA PRO A 208 -1.51 4.07 -8.89
C PRO A 208 -1.58 4.41 -7.40
N ALA A 209 -1.55 5.69 -7.03
CA ALA A 209 -1.73 6.10 -5.63
C ALA A 209 -3.15 5.80 -5.16
N ALA A 210 -4.16 6.09 -6.00
CA ALA A 210 -5.56 5.83 -5.66
C ALA A 210 -5.85 4.32 -5.51
N ARG A 211 -5.36 3.48 -6.44
CA ARG A 211 -5.43 2.02 -6.35
C ARG A 211 -4.76 1.49 -5.09
N ARG A 212 -3.58 2.01 -4.74
CA ARG A 212 -2.85 1.62 -3.52
C ARG A 212 -3.61 2.00 -2.24
N LEU A 213 -4.17 3.20 -2.19
CA LEU A 213 -5.00 3.64 -1.07
C LEU A 213 -6.24 2.74 -0.93
N LEU A 214 -6.94 2.46 -2.04
CA LEU A 214 -8.09 1.55 -2.05
C LEU A 214 -7.70 0.13 -1.61
N HIS A 215 -6.56 -0.38 -2.08
CA HIS A 215 -6.02 -1.67 -1.67
C HIS A 215 -5.83 -1.73 -0.14
N SER A 216 -5.19 -0.73 0.45
CA SER A 216 -4.95 -0.69 1.90
C SER A 216 -6.25 -0.62 2.72
N LEU A 217 -7.29 0.04 2.20
CA LEU A 217 -8.55 0.22 2.94
C LEU A 217 -9.50 -0.98 2.81
N HIS A 218 -9.66 -1.55 1.61
CA HIS A 218 -10.71 -2.55 1.38
C HIS A 218 -10.50 -3.89 2.14
N VAL A 219 -9.26 -4.18 2.56
CA VAL A 219 -8.94 -5.41 3.29
C VAL A 219 -9.22 -5.30 4.78
N GLU A 220 -8.83 -4.20 5.42
CA GLU A 220 -8.77 -4.11 6.89
C GLU A 220 -9.73 -3.08 7.49
N HIS A 221 -10.32 -2.20 6.67
CA HIS A 221 -11.09 -1.05 7.13
C HIS A 221 -12.59 -1.17 6.81
N PRO A 222 -13.44 -0.32 7.44
CA PRO A 222 -14.86 -0.28 7.14
C PRO A 222 -15.14 0.00 5.66
N LEU A 223 -16.25 -0.53 5.13
CA LEU A 223 -16.65 -0.35 3.74
C LEU A 223 -16.78 1.14 3.37
N ALA A 224 -17.24 1.98 4.30
CA ALA A 224 -17.39 3.42 4.12
C ALA A 224 -16.10 4.10 3.65
N ASP A 225 -14.94 3.65 4.10
CA ASP A 225 -13.64 4.20 3.71
C ASP A 225 -13.34 3.91 2.23
N SER A 226 -13.62 2.68 1.78
CA SER A 226 -13.45 2.27 0.38
C SER A 226 -14.41 3.01 -0.55
N ILE A 227 -15.65 3.22 -0.12
CA ILE A 227 -16.65 4.03 -0.83
C ILE A 227 -16.20 5.49 -0.89
N THR A 228 -15.63 6.02 0.19
CA THR A 228 -15.10 7.39 0.21
C THR A 228 -13.98 7.56 -0.80
N VAL A 229 -13.03 6.62 -0.86
CA VAL A 229 -11.99 6.62 -1.91
C VAL A 229 -12.60 6.55 -3.30
N SER A 230 -13.65 5.77 -3.52
CA SER A 230 -14.34 5.73 -4.81
C SER A 230 -14.91 7.08 -5.25
N ALA A 231 -15.43 7.86 -4.29
CA ALA A 231 -15.93 9.21 -4.57
C ALA A 231 -14.79 10.19 -4.91
N LEU A 232 -13.61 10.02 -4.28
CA LEU A 232 -12.43 10.83 -4.56
C LEU A 232 -11.95 10.71 -6.01
N TYR A 233 -12.22 9.59 -6.70
CA TYR A 233 -11.82 9.42 -8.11
C TYR A 233 -12.41 10.53 -8.98
N LYS A 234 -13.70 10.84 -8.80
CA LYS A 234 -14.36 11.93 -9.54
C LYS A 234 -13.81 13.30 -9.15
N ILE A 235 -13.58 13.53 -7.85
CA ILE A 235 -13.09 14.82 -7.31
C ILE A 235 -11.72 15.17 -7.89
N TYR A 236 -10.83 14.17 -7.98
CA TYR A 236 -9.47 14.34 -8.50
C TYR A 236 -9.33 14.06 -10.00
N ASN A 237 -10.43 14.02 -10.75
CA ASN A 237 -10.45 13.76 -12.20
C ASN A 237 -9.73 12.46 -12.61
N LEU A 238 -9.73 11.45 -11.73
CA LEU A 238 -9.29 10.10 -12.07
C LEU A 238 -10.37 9.39 -12.91
N PRO A 239 -9.99 8.38 -13.72
CA PRO A 239 -10.97 7.55 -14.43
C PRO A 239 -12.00 6.97 -13.45
N PRO A 240 -13.30 6.90 -13.77
CA PRO A 240 -14.29 6.34 -12.84
C PRO A 240 -13.93 4.91 -12.46
N ILE A 241 -14.25 4.49 -11.23
CA ILE A 241 -13.89 3.14 -10.74
C ILE A 241 -14.41 2.04 -11.66
N SER A 242 -15.60 2.17 -12.24
CA SER A 242 -16.17 1.21 -13.18
C SER A 242 -15.41 1.09 -14.51
N SER A 243 -14.50 2.01 -14.81
CA SER A 243 -13.61 1.95 -15.98
C SER A 243 -12.21 1.41 -15.65
N ASP A 244 -11.86 1.33 -14.37
CA ASP A 244 -10.57 0.83 -13.91
C ASP A 244 -10.68 -0.59 -13.36
N LEU A 245 -10.05 -1.55 -14.04
CA LEU A 245 -10.17 -2.98 -13.72
C LEU A 245 -9.80 -3.31 -12.26
N VAL A 246 -8.67 -2.77 -11.80
CA VAL A 246 -8.14 -3.06 -10.45
C VAL A 246 -9.03 -2.43 -9.39
N SER A 247 -9.40 -1.16 -9.55
CA SER A 247 -10.26 -0.47 -8.58
C SER A 247 -11.67 -1.05 -8.54
N CYS A 248 -12.25 -1.40 -9.70
CA CYS A 248 -13.57 -2.01 -9.80
C CYS A 248 -13.61 -3.34 -9.04
N ALA A 249 -12.62 -4.21 -9.26
CA ALA A 249 -12.52 -5.48 -8.56
C ALA A 249 -12.33 -5.33 -7.04
N MET A 250 -11.46 -4.40 -6.60
CA MET A 250 -11.27 -4.13 -5.17
C MET A 250 -12.57 -3.64 -4.51
N LEU A 251 -13.28 -2.70 -5.14
CA LEU A 251 -14.52 -2.16 -4.59
C LEU A 251 -15.63 -3.23 -4.55
N ALA A 252 -15.82 -3.98 -5.63
CA ALA A 252 -16.79 -5.07 -5.67
C ALA A 252 -16.48 -6.14 -4.60
N SER A 253 -15.21 -6.52 -4.45
CA SER A 253 -14.76 -7.43 -3.38
C SER A 253 -15.07 -6.88 -1.98
N ALA A 254 -14.83 -5.59 -1.74
CA ALA A 254 -15.15 -4.93 -0.47
C ALA A 254 -16.66 -4.97 -0.16
N CYS A 255 -17.48 -4.69 -1.17
CA CYS A 255 -18.93 -4.70 -1.06
C CYS A 255 -19.49 -6.10 -0.78
N PHE A 256 -18.97 -7.13 -1.44
CA PHE A 256 -19.32 -8.54 -1.15
C PHE A 256 -18.85 -8.97 0.24
N LYS A 257 -17.66 -8.53 0.68
CA LYS A 257 -17.14 -8.82 2.02
C LYS A 257 -18.03 -8.27 3.13
N HIS A 258 -18.60 -7.08 2.96
CA HIS A 258 -19.46 -6.44 3.95
C HIS A 258 -20.83 -7.14 4.11
N ASN A 259 -21.33 -7.75 3.03
CA ASN A 259 -22.52 -8.63 3.02
C ASN A 259 -23.81 -8.03 3.62
N THR A 260 -24.01 -6.71 3.48
CA THR A 260 -25.30 -6.05 3.72
C THR A 260 -26.12 -5.99 2.43
N PRO A 261 -27.46 -5.93 2.47
CA PRO A 261 -28.29 -5.86 1.27
C PRO A 261 -27.87 -4.73 0.31
N GLU A 262 -27.55 -3.57 0.85
CA GLU A 262 -27.13 -2.38 0.10
C GLU A 262 -25.76 -2.59 -0.54
N SER A 263 -24.81 -3.15 0.22
CA SER A 263 -23.46 -3.42 -0.32
C SER A 263 -23.49 -4.50 -1.39
N VAL A 264 -24.29 -5.56 -1.22
CA VAL A 264 -24.45 -6.61 -2.22
C VAL A 264 -25.11 -6.06 -3.49
N ALA A 265 -26.12 -5.20 -3.36
CA ALA A 265 -26.72 -4.54 -4.52
C ALA A 265 -25.68 -3.72 -5.31
N VAL A 266 -24.85 -2.93 -4.62
CA VAL A 266 -23.74 -2.18 -5.27
C VAL A 266 -22.73 -3.13 -5.92
N ALA A 267 -22.37 -4.24 -5.25
CA ALA A 267 -21.45 -5.23 -5.82
C ALA A 267 -22.00 -5.82 -7.12
N ASN A 268 -23.28 -6.19 -7.12
CA ASN A 268 -23.96 -6.76 -8.28
C ASN A 268 -24.04 -5.78 -9.46
N GLU A 269 -24.24 -4.49 -9.19
CA GLU A 269 -24.17 -3.43 -10.23
C GLU A 269 -22.76 -3.26 -10.82
N LEU A 270 -21.70 -3.53 -10.04
CA LEU A 270 -20.32 -3.45 -10.50
C LEU A 270 -19.90 -4.67 -11.34
N VAL A 271 -20.50 -5.84 -11.11
CA VAL A 271 -20.12 -7.10 -11.80
C VAL A 271 -20.21 -7.02 -13.33
N PRO A 272 -21.26 -6.49 -13.96
CA PRO A 272 -21.31 -6.32 -15.42
C PRO A 272 -20.18 -5.45 -15.95
N SER A 273 -19.86 -4.35 -15.25
CA SER A 273 -18.76 -3.47 -15.63
C SER A 273 -17.41 -4.20 -15.52
N LEU A 274 -17.21 -4.95 -14.43
CA LEU A 274 -16.01 -5.76 -14.22
C LEU A 274 -15.84 -6.82 -15.33
N ARG A 275 -16.92 -7.53 -15.68
CA ARG A 275 -16.92 -8.51 -16.77
C ARG A 275 -16.52 -7.87 -18.10
N ALA A 276 -17.11 -6.73 -18.45
CA ALA A 276 -16.78 -6.01 -19.68
C ALA A 276 -15.31 -5.53 -19.71
N LEU A 277 -14.74 -5.14 -18.57
CA LEU A 277 -13.33 -4.76 -18.47
C LEU A 277 -12.39 -5.96 -18.66
N LEU A 278 -12.76 -7.13 -18.14
CA LEU A 278 -11.99 -8.36 -18.31
C LEU A 278 -12.06 -8.87 -19.74
N GLU A 279 -13.21 -8.82 -20.40
CA GLU A 279 -13.33 -9.20 -21.81
C GLU A 279 -12.44 -8.33 -22.74
N ARG A 280 -12.17 -7.08 -22.36
CA ARG A 280 -11.28 -6.16 -23.09
C ARG A 280 -9.80 -6.34 -22.79
N THR A 281 -9.46 -7.02 -21.71
CA THR A 281 -8.08 -7.13 -21.23
C THR A 281 -7.59 -8.57 -21.44
N PRO A 282 -6.46 -8.81 -22.12
CA PRO A 282 -5.98 -10.17 -22.33
C PRO A 282 -5.43 -10.78 -21.03
N PRO A 283 -5.85 -12.00 -20.63
CA PRO A 283 -5.37 -12.66 -19.42
C PRO A 283 -3.84 -12.85 -19.39
N GLN A 284 -3.20 -13.05 -20.55
CA GLN A 284 -1.75 -13.24 -20.66
C GLN A 284 -0.95 -12.01 -20.18
N GLY A 285 -1.56 -10.83 -20.27
CA GLY A 285 -1.01 -9.61 -19.70
C GLY A 285 -0.89 -9.64 -18.17
N MET A 286 -1.56 -10.58 -17.50
CA MET A 286 -1.60 -10.70 -16.03
C MET A 286 -0.66 -11.74 -15.45
N THR A 287 0.21 -12.34 -16.25
CA THR A 287 1.24 -13.25 -15.76
C THR A 287 2.06 -12.58 -14.66
N LEU A 288 2.05 -13.18 -13.47
CA LEU A 288 2.82 -12.70 -12.33
C LEU A 288 4.28 -13.09 -12.49
N PRO A 289 5.23 -12.20 -12.15
CA PRO A 289 6.64 -12.56 -12.18
C PRO A 289 6.94 -13.73 -11.23
N VAL A 290 7.88 -14.58 -11.67
CA VAL A 290 8.34 -15.77 -10.94
C VAL A 290 8.74 -15.40 -9.51
N LYS A 291 8.46 -16.29 -8.55
CA LYS A 291 8.68 -16.06 -7.11
C LYS A 291 10.11 -15.68 -6.75
N GLU A 292 11.06 -16.13 -7.56
CA GLU A 292 12.49 -15.91 -7.38
C GLU A 292 12.89 -14.46 -7.70
N ASP A 293 12.16 -13.76 -8.58
CA ASP A 293 12.45 -12.37 -8.94
C ASP A 293 11.75 -11.38 -8.00
N LYS A 294 12.35 -11.19 -6.82
CA LYS A 294 11.88 -10.23 -5.80
C LYS A 294 11.82 -8.79 -6.34
N ALA A 295 12.74 -8.40 -7.21
CA ALA A 295 12.82 -7.05 -7.73
C ALA A 295 11.67 -6.78 -8.72
N ALA A 296 11.35 -7.73 -9.60
CA ALA A 296 10.19 -7.62 -10.48
C ALA A 296 8.88 -7.59 -9.69
N ARG A 297 8.75 -8.38 -8.62
CA ARG A 297 7.56 -8.37 -7.74
C ARG A 297 7.38 -7.09 -6.95
N ALA A 298 8.47 -6.40 -6.63
CA ALA A 298 8.41 -5.13 -5.92
C ALA A 298 7.83 -3.99 -6.79
N ARG A 299 7.80 -4.14 -8.12
CA ARG A 299 7.24 -3.15 -9.04
C ARG A 299 5.74 -3.00 -8.83
N THR A 300 5.25 -1.76 -8.91
CA THR A 300 3.83 -1.42 -8.71
C THR A 300 2.91 -2.24 -9.62
N GLU A 301 3.25 -2.41 -10.90
CA GLU A 301 2.45 -3.20 -11.85
C GLU A 301 2.29 -4.66 -11.41
N ALA A 302 3.35 -5.29 -10.92
CA ALA A 302 3.29 -6.68 -10.45
C ALA A 302 2.43 -6.82 -9.19
N LYS A 303 2.48 -5.82 -8.29
CA LYS A 303 1.60 -5.76 -7.12
C LYS A 303 0.14 -5.63 -7.53
N GLU A 304 -0.18 -4.72 -8.46
CA GLU A 304 -1.55 -4.51 -8.93
C GLU A 304 -2.14 -5.76 -9.60
N LYS A 305 -1.34 -6.49 -10.38
CA LYS A 305 -1.75 -7.80 -10.93
C LYS A 305 -2.06 -8.82 -9.83
N ALA A 306 -1.19 -8.89 -8.81
CA ALA A 306 -1.40 -9.81 -7.69
C ALA A 306 -2.66 -9.43 -6.89
N TRP A 307 -2.89 -8.14 -6.68
CA TRP A 307 -4.10 -7.63 -6.04
C TRP A 307 -5.35 -7.96 -6.85
N LEU A 308 -5.30 -7.81 -8.18
CA LEU A 308 -6.42 -8.18 -9.03
C LEU A 308 -6.70 -9.69 -8.93
N ALA A 309 -5.70 -10.54 -9.13
CA ALA A 309 -5.90 -12.00 -9.05
C ALA A 309 -6.49 -12.42 -7.70
N TRP A 310 -5.99 -11.85 -6.61
CA TRP A 310 -6.51 -12.10 -5.27
C TRP A 310 -7.96 -11.63 -5.10
N THR A 311 -8.29 -10.41 -5.54
CA THR A 311 -9.66 -9.86 -5.43
C THR A 311 -10.66 -10.62 -6.32
N LEU A 312 -10.28 -11.00 -7.54
CA LEU A 312 -11.12 -11.83 -8.41
C LEU A 312 -11.44 -13.18 -7.76
N GLY A 313 -10.47 -13.81 -7.09
CA GLY A 313 -10.72 -15.04 -6.32
C GLY A 313 -11.67 -14.85 -5.13
N LYS A 314 -11.76 -13.65 -4.55
CA LYS A 314 -12.74 -13.32 -3.51
C LYS A 314 -14.14 -13.11 -4.09
N ILE A 315 -14.22 -12.43 -5.24
CA ILE A 315 -15.48 -12.23 -5.97
C ILE A 315 -16.04 -13.58 -6.43
N GLU A 316 -15.21 -14.47 -6.99
CA GLU A 316 -15.63 -15.82 -7.40
C GLU A 316 -16.31 -16.56 -6.24
N LYS A 317 -15.69 -16.55 -5.06
CA LYS A 317 -16.26 -17.17 -3.85
C LYS A 317 -17.57 -16.54 -3.42
N ALA A 318 -17.73 -15.23 -3.59
CA ALA A 318 -18.96 -14.53 -3.26
C ALA A 318 -20.10 -14.88 -4.24
N LEU A 319 -19.82 -14.86 -5.54
CA LEU A 319 -20.78 -15.24 -6.60
C LEU A 319 -21.21 -16.70 -6.47
N ALA A 320 -20.27 -17.61 -6.19
CA ALA A 320 -20.58 -19.02 -5.96
C ALA A 320 -21.54 -19.23 -4.78
N LYS A 321 -21.43 -18.43 -3.72
CA LYS A 321 -22.37 -18.48 -2.58
C LYS A 321 -23.77 -17.96 -2.94
N GLN A 322 -23.86 -17.08 -3.92
CA GLN A 322 -25.13 -16.52 -4.41
C GLN A 322 -25.77 -17.36 -5.51
N GLY A 323 -25.06 -18.36 -6.04
CA GLY A 323 -25.54 -19.21 -7.15
C GLY A 323 -25.44 -18.53 -8.53
N GLU A 324 -24.64 -17.47 -8.65
CA GLU A 324 -24.45 -16.71 -9.89
C GLU A 324 -23.35 -17.32 -10.79
N ASP A 325 -23.38 -17.04 -12.09
CA ASP A 325 -22.34 -17.51 -13.03
C ASP A 325 -21.01 -16.78 -12.82
N PHE A 326 -19.97 -17.56 -12.55
CA PHE A 326 -18.58 -17.09 -12.35
C PHE A 326 -17.57 -17.77 -13.29
N ALA A 327 -18.02 -18.52 -14.32
CA ALA A 327 -17.12 -19.26 -15.19
C ALA A 327 -16.10 -18.36 -15.90
N TRP A 328 -16.49 -17.13 -16.23
CA TRP A 328 -15.64 -16.11 -16.85
C TRP A 328 -14.44 -15.68 -15.98
N LEU A 329 -14.51 -15.81 -14.65
CA LEU A 329 -13.41 -15.48 -13.75
C LEU A 329 -12.28 -16.52 -13.76
N ARG A 330 -12.59 -17.78 -14.08
CA ARG A 330 -11.61 -18.88 -14.00
C ARG A 330 -10.43 -18.70 -14.97
N GLN A 331 -10.65 -18.03 -16.09
CA GLN A 331 -9.62 -17.72 -17.08
C GLN A 331 -8.51 -16.80 -16.54
N TRP A 332 -8.77 -16.12 -15.41
CA TRP A 332 -7.88 -15.14 -14.78
C TRP A 332 -7.09 -15.70 -13.59
N ARG A 333 -7.20 -17.00 -13.31
CA ARG A 333 -6.54 -17.67 -12.18
C ARG A 333 -5.23 -18.38 -12.54
N ILE A 334 -4.65 -18.08 -13.71
CA ILE A 334 -3.43 -18.71 -14.25
C ILE A 334 -2.17 -18.19 -13.56
#